data_AF-A0A1C7MLG7-F1
#
_entry.id   AF-A0A1C7MLG7-F1
#
_cell.length_a   1.000
_cell.length_b   1.000
_cell.length_c   1.000
_cell.angle_alpha   90.00
_cell.angle_beta   90.00
_cell.angle_gamma   90.00
#
_symmetry.space_group_name_H-M   'P 1'
#
loop_
_entity.id
_entity.type
_entity.pdbx_description
1 polymer ?
#
loop_
_entity_poly.entity_id
_entity_poly.type
_entity_poly.pdbx_seq_one_letter_code
_entity_poly.pdbx_strand_id
1 'polypeptide(L)'
;MPNLILMPDPKEREPSSSSTVPELQRIPLAMDLALHATPAVSLIIDFLAFETKYSRKVSRYGATILAVLAGGSYAYWTEHCAAFNGTFPYPFLTYNPFHIRVVIYAGVTGLALASFWILNALHA
;
A
#
# COMPACT_ATOMS: atom_id res chain seq x y z
N MET A 1 0.87 26.54 -24.59
CA MET A 1 1.18 26.06 -23.23
C MET A 1 2.17 24.91 -23.37
N PRO A 2 3.21 24.82 -22.53
CA PRO A 2 4.23 23.78 -22.68
C PRO A 2 3.61 22.40 -22.42
N ASN A 3 3.72 21.52 -23.41
CA ASN A 3 3.25 20.14 -23.32
C ASN A 3 4.28 19.32 -22.55
N LEU A 4 3.83 18.65 -21.49
CA LEU A 4 4.61 17.71 -20.71
C LEU A 4 5.04 16.54 -21.61
N ILE A 5 6.30 16.13 -21.44
CA ILE A 5 7.01 15.12 -22.22
C ILE A 5 6.33 13.75 -22.03
N LEU A 6 5.34 13.42 -22.85
CA LEU A 6 4.99 12.05 -23.21
C LEU A 6 4.47 12.04 -24.64
N MET A 7 4.97 11.09 -25.44
CA MET A 7 4.52 10.88 -26.80
C MET A 7 3.11 10.26 -26.75
N PRO A 8 2.09 10.88 -27.35
CA PRO A 8 0.75 10.31 -27.38
C PRO A 8 0.76 9.00 -28.19
N ASP A 9 0.11 7.96 -27.69
CA ASP A 9 -0.20 6.79 -28.49
C ASP A 9 -1.13 7.22 -29.64
N PRO A 10 -0.81 6.93 -30.92
CA PRO A 10 -1.65 7.28 -32.06
C PRO A 10 -3.09 6.73 -32.00
N LYS A 11 -3.38 5.78 -31.08
CA LYS A 11 -4.68 5.12 -30.95
C LYS A 11 -5.52 5.57 -29.75
N GLU A 12 -4.97 6.29 -28.78
CA GLU A 12 -5.70 6.70 -27.56
C GLU A 12 -6.25 8.13 -27.69
N ARG A 13 -7.31 8.26 -28.50
CA ARG A 13 -8.17 9.46 -28.55
C ARG A 13 -9.49 9.28 -27.82
N GLU A 14 -9.64 8.25 -26.99
CA GLU A 14 -10.93 7.94 -26.37
C GLU A 14 -10.95 8.41 -24.91
N PRO A 15 -11.85 9.33 -24.54
CA PRO A 15 -11.97 9.80 -23.16
C PRO A 15 -12.48 8.67 -22.25
N SER A 16 -12.02 8.74 -21.00
CA SER A 16 -12.34 7.89 -19.85
C SER A 16 -13.86 7.69 -19.63
N SER A 17 -14.47 6.70 -20.28
CA SER A 17 -15.74 6.08 -19.90
C SER A 17 -15.89 4.64 -20.43
N SER A 18 -14.78 3.93 -20.63
CA SER A 18 -14.81 2.54 -21.12
C SER A 18 -15.46 1.60 -20.09
N SER A 19 -16.53 0.93 -20.51
CA SER A 19 -17.15 -0.22 -19.81
C SER A 19 -16.34 -1.51 -19.94
N THR A 20 -15.20 -1.46 -20.62
CA THR A 20 -14.31 -2.60 -20.83
C THR A 20 -13.19 -2.52 -19.81
N VAL A 21 -13.10 -3.53 -18.94
CA VAL A 21 -11.95 -3.71 -18.04
C VAL A 21 -10.68 -3.71 -18.89
N PRO A 22 -9.76 -2.74 -18.72
CA PRO A 22 -8.52 -2.71 -19.48
C PRO A 22 -7.80 -4.05 -19.30
N GLU A 23 -7.27 -4.59 -20.39
CA GLU A 23 -6.35 -5.73 -20.30
C GLU A 23 -5.23 -5.35 -19.33
N LEU A 24 -4.81 -6.30 -18.48
CA LEU A 24 -3.86 -6.04 -17.40
C LEU A 24 -2.51 -5.60 -18.01
N GLN A 25 -2.34 -4.29 -18.22
CA GLN A 25 -1.18 -3.76 -18.91
C GLN A 25 0.03 -3.88 -18.00
N ARG A 26 0.92 -4.80 -18.36
CA ARG A 26 2.15 -5.01 -17.59
C ARG A 26 3.07 -3.82 -17.83
N ILE A 27 3.27 -3.03 -16.78
CA ILE A 27 4.24 -1.94 -16.79
C ILE A 27 5.68 -2.50 -16.83
N PRO A 28 6.66 -1.78 -17.39
CA PRO A 28 8.05 -2.18 -17.34
C PRO A 28 8.52 -2.39 -15.89
N LEU A 29 9.30 -3.44 -15.63
CA LEU A 29 9.77 -3.78 -14.28
C LEU A 29 10.49 -2.61 -13.60
N ALA A 30 11.27 -1.83 -14.34
CA ALA A 30 11.93 -0.65 -13.81
C ALA A 30 10.93 0.41 -13.31
N MET A 31 9.81 0.58 -14.01
CA MET A 31 8.75 1.50 -13.61
C MET A 31 8.02 0.98 -12.37
N ASP A 32 7.71 -0.31 -12.34
CA ASP A 32 7.10 -0.97 -11.18
C ASP A 32 7.97 -0.81 -9.92
N LEU A 33 9.27 -1.15 -10.03
CA LEU A 33 10.23 -0.98 -8.95
C LEU A 33 10.35 0.49 -8.54
N ALA A 34 10.37 1.44 -9.48
CA ALA A 34 10.45 2.85 -9.15
C ALA A 34 9.20 3.34 -8.39
N LEU A 35 8.01 2.90 -8.79
CA LEU A 35 6.74 3.26 -8.13
C LEU A 35 6.68 2.76 -6.67
N HIS A 36 7.34 1.63 -6.37
CA HIS A 36 7.38 1.07 -5.01
C HIS A 36 8.58 1.56 -4.19
N ALA A 37 9.78 1.56 -4.78
CA ALA A 37 11.02 1.86 -4.08
C ALA A 37 11.14 3.35 -3.77
N THR A 38 10.70 4.25 -4.66
CA THR A 38 10.82 5.70 -4.43
C THR A 38 10.12 6.15 -3.14
N PRO A 39 8.82 5.86 -2.92
CA PRO A 39 8.17 6.23 -1.66
C PRO A 39 8.78 5.51 -0.47
N ALA A 40 9.12 4.22 -0.59
CA ALA A 40 9.70 3.45 0.50
C ALA A 40 11.05 4.02 0.97
N VAL A 41 11.98 4.27 0.03
CA VAL A 41 13.30 4.85 0.33
C VAL A 41 13.16 6.26 0.87
N SER A 42 12.28 7.08 0.29
CA SER A 42 12.03 8.44 0.77
C SER A 42 11.56 8.44 2.23
N LEU A 43 10.61 7.58 2.58
CA LEU A 43 10.10 7.46 3.95
C LEU A 43 11.13 6.88 4.93
N ILE A 44 11.98 5.95 4.48
CA ILE A 44 13.07 5.43 5.30
C ILE A 44 14.11 6.51 5.58
N ILE A 45 14.50 7.29 4.56
CA ILE A 45 15.42 8.42 4.73
C ILE A 45 14.81 9.46 5.66
N ASP A 46 13.54 9.80 5.47
CA ASP A 46 12.83 10.78 6.30
C ASP A 46 12.84 10.35 7.78
N PHE A 47 12.46 9.10 8.04
CA PHE A 47 12.47 8.52 9.38
C PHE A 47 13.88 8.48 10.00
N LEU A 48 14.93 8.19 9.22
CA LEU A 48 16.29 8.05 9.75
C LEU A 48 17.07 9.35 9.89
N ALA A 49 16.73 10.37 9.09
CA ALA A 49 17.48 11.62 9.02
C ALA A 49 16.78 12.78 9.74
N PHE A 50 15.44 12.78 9.79
CA PHE A 50 14.68 13.93 10.27
C PHE A 50 13.76 13.63 11.47
N GLU A 51 13.36 12.38 11.68
CA GLU A 51 12.52 12.00 12.82
C GLU A 51 13.35 11.76 14.09
N THR A 52 12.70 11.88 15.25
CA THR A 52 13.28 11.54 16.55
C THR A 52 13.08 10.07 16.88
N LYS A 53 14.09 9.44 17.49
CA LYS A 53 13.99 8.04 17.91
C LYS A 53 12.88 7.86 18.94
N TYR A 54 11.95 6.95 18.66
CA TYR A 54 10.89 6.63 19.59
C TYR A 54 11.42 5.83 20.78
N SER A 55 11.05 6.26 21.99
CA SER A 55 11.37 5.52 23.21
C SER A 55 10.85 4.09 23.14
N ARG A 56 11.52 3.15 23.84
CA ARG A 56 11.14 1.73 23.84
C ARG A 56 9.68 1.51 24.24
N LYS A 57 9.14 2.31 25.16
CA LYS A 57 7.73 2.21 25.60
C LYS A 57 6.77 2.63 24.48
N VAL A 58 7.03 3.76 23.83
CA VAL A 58 6.20 4.27 22.72
C VAL A 58 6.29 3.33 21.52
N SER A 59 7.50 2.90 21.16
CA SER A 59 7.72 1.97 20.06
C SER A 59 7.01 0.62 20.28
N ARG A 60 7.04 0.06 21.50
CA ARG A 60 6.38 -1.21 21.78
C ARG A 60 4.86 -1.09 21.85
N TYR A 61 4.34 -0.17 22.66
CA TYR A 61 2.89 -0.11 22.92
C TYR A 61 2.16 0.80 21.94
N GLY A 62 2.69 2.01 21.71
CA GLY A 62 2.10 2.99 20.82
C GLY A 62 2.03 2.47 19.39
N ALA A 63 3.14 1.95 18.85
CA ALA A 63 3.14 1.44 17.47
C ALA A 63 2.25 0.20 17.31
N THR A 64 2.20 -0.69 18.31
CA THR A 64 1.29 -1.86 18.26
C THR A 64 -0.16 -1.42 18.21
N ILE A 65 -0.57 -0.51 19.10
CA ILE A 65 -1.94 0.03 19.11
C ILE A 65 -2.25 0.68 17.77
N LEU A 66 -1.35 1.53 17.27
CA LEU A 66 -1.56 2.24 16.01
C LEU A 66 -1.65 1.27 14.82
N ALA A 67 -0.79 0.25 14.75
CA ALA A 67 -0.81 -0.76 13.70
C ALA A 67 -2.12 -1.55 13.72
N VAL A 68 -2.58 -1.99 14.90
CA VAL A 68 -3.86 -2.71 15.04
C VAL A 68 -5.04 -1.83 14.65
N LEU A 69 -5.07 -0.57 15.07
CA LEU A 69 -6.13 0.35 14.69
C LEU A 69 -6.13 0.63 13.18
N ALA A 70 -4.99 0.98 12.60
CA ALA A 70 -4.88 1.27 11.17
C ALA A 70 -5.20 0.03 10.31
N GLY A 71 -4.59 -1.13 10.62
CA GLY A 71 -4.84 -2.39 9.94
C GLY A 71 -6.27 -2.87 10.09
N GLY A 72 -6.85 -2.73 11.29
CA GLY A 72 -8.24 -3.07 11.56
C GLY A 72 -9.23 -2.16 10.83
N SER A 73 -9.01 -0.85 10.84
CA SER A 73 -9.82 0.12 10.09
C SER A 73 -9.74 -0.14 8.58
N TYR A 74 -8.54 -0.43 8.05
CA TYR A 74 -8.36 -0.79 6.66
C TYR A 74 -9.11 -2.07 6.29
N ALA A 75 -8.95 -3.14 7.10
CA ALA A 75 -9.64 -4.41 6.87
C ALA A 75 -11.16 -4.23 6.90
N TYR A 76 -11.68 -3.52 7.90
CA TYR A 76 -13.11 -3.20 8.02
C TYR A 76 -13.61 -2.46 6.78
N TRP A 77 -12.92 -1.39 6.37
CA TRP A 77 -13.33 -0.59 5.22
C TRP A 77 -13.29 -1.38 3.92
N THR A 78 -12.25 -2.20 3.74
CA THR A 78 -12.09 -3.03 2.54
C THR A 78 -13.20 -4.08 2.42
N GLU A 79 -13.53 -4.77 3.52
CA GLU A 79 -14.67 -5.70 3.55
C GLU A 79 -16.01 -4.98 3.33
N HIS A 80 -16.17 -3.79 3.92
CA HIS A 80 -17.36 -2.96 3.72
C HIS A 80 -17.54 -2.60 2.24
N CYS A 81 -16.50 -2.05 1.59
CA CYS A 81 -16.55 -1.75 0.16
C CYS A 81 -16.82 -3.00 -0.69
N ALA A 82 -16.20 -4.14 -0.37
CA ALA A 82 -16.43 -5.39 -1.09
C ALA A 82 -17.88 -5.89 -0.96
N ALA A 83 -18.55 -5.64 0.17
CA ALA A 83 -19.96 -5.98 0.35
C ALA A 83 -20.89 -5.20 -0.59
N PHE A 84 -20.54 -3.95 -0.96
CA PHE A 84 -21.30 -3.17 -1.95
C PHE A 84 -20.88 -3.46 -3.39
N ASN A 85 -19.58 -3.63 -3.63
CA ASN A 85 -19.02 -3.79 -4.98
C ASN A 85 -19.08 -5.25 -5.49
N GLY A 86 -19.34 -6.21 -4.60
CA GLY A 86 -19.29 -7.64 -4.89
C GLY A 86 -17.88 -8.22 -5.09
N THR A 87 -16.85 -7.37 -5.14
CA THR A 87 -15.45 -7.76 -5.37
C THR A 87 -14.50 -6.87 -4.56
N PHE A 88 -13.33 -7.41 -4.22
CA PHE A 88 -12.25 -6.65 -3.60
C PHE A 88 -11.38 -5.95 -4.67
N PRO A 89 -10.71 -4.83 -4.33
CA PRO A 89 -9.74 -4.20 -5.22
C PRO A 89 -8.60 -5.14 -5.63
N TYR A 90 -8.28 -6.10 -4.75
CA TYR A 90 -7.27 -7.11 -4.98
C TYR A 90 -7.91 -8.47 -5.24
N PRO A 91 -7.71 -9.08 -6.42
CA PRO A 91 -8.35 -10.36 -6.76
C PRO A 91 -8.05 -11.49 -5.76
N PHE A 92 -6.85 -11.52 -5.19
CA PHE A 92 -6.49 -12.52 -4.19
C PHE A 92 -7.30 -12.40 -2.89
N LEU A 93 -7.93 -11.27 -2.59
CA LEU A 93 -8.89 -11.17 -1.49
C LEU A 93 -10.24 -11.74 -1.92
N THR A 94 -10.70 -11.45 -3.14
CA THR A 94 -11.97 -11.96 -3.69
C THR A 94 -12.02 -13.49 -3.72
N TYR A 95 -10.96 -14.15 -4.15
CA TYR A 95 -10.95 -15.60 -4.31
C TYR A 95 -10.66 -16.39 -3.03
N ASN A 96 -10.33 -15.70 -1.93
CA ASN A 96 -10.01 -16.34 -0.66
C ASN A 96 -11.17 -16.23 0.35
N PRO A 97 -11.45 -17.28 1.12
CA PRO A 97 -12.48 -17.26 2.16
C PRO A 97 -12.09 -16.30 3.30
N PHE A 98 -13.08 -15.84 4.07
CA PHE A 98 -12.90 -14.81 5.10
C PHE A 98 -11.77 -15.11 6.10
N HIS A 99 -11.65 -16.36 6.58
CA HIS A 99 -10.59 -16.72 7.52
C HIS A 99 -9.18 -16.55 6.94
N ILE A 100 -8.99 -16.82 5.63
CA ILE A 100 -7.71 -16.57 4.95
C ILE A 100 -7.48 -15.06 4.80
N ARG A 101 -8.52 -14.27 4.50
CA ARG A 101 -8.41 -12.81 4.46
C ARG A 101 -8.01 -12.22 5.81
N VAL A 102 -8.56 -12.72 6.90
CA VAL A 102 -8.17 -12.33 8.27
C VAL A 102 -6.68 -12.62 8.50
N VAL A 103 -6.17 -13.78 8.06
CA VAL A 103 -4.74 -14.10 8.15
C VAL A 103 -3.91 -13.14 7.30
N ILE A 104 -4.36 -12.79 6.09
CA ILE A 104 -3.67 -11.81 5.24
C ILE A 104 -3.62 -10.45 5.93
N TYR A 105 -4.74 -9.93 6.43
CA TYR A 105 -4.81 -8.64 7.13
C TYR A 105 -3.92 -8.62 8.37
N ALA A 106 -3.94 -9.67 9.18
CA ALA A 106 -3.07 -9.80 10.34
C ALA A 106 -1.59 -9.87 9.93
N GLY A 107 -1.28 -10.63 8.86
CA GLY A 107 0.07 -10.77 8.33
C GLY A 107 0.66 -9.45 7.84
N VAL A 108 -0.07 -8.69 7.02
CA VAL A 108 0.41 -7.39 6.52
C VAL A 108 0.51 -6.34 7.64
N THR A 109 -0.41 -6.37 8.61
CA THR A 109 -0.35 -5.50 9.79
C THR A 109 0.87 -5.82 10.65
N GLY A 110 1.15 -7.11 10.86
CA GLY A 110 2.34 -7.57 11.57
C GLY A 110 3.63 -7.20 10.84
N LEU A 111 3.67 -7.33 9.52
CA LEU A 111 4.81 -6.93 8.71
C LEU A 111 5.08 -5.41 8.81
N ALA A 112 4.03 -4.59 8.77
CA ALA A 112 4.15 -3.14 8.95
C ALA A 112 4.72 -2.79 10.34
N LEU A 113 4.20 -3.42 11.40
CA LEU A 113 4.69 -3.23 12.77
C LEU A 113 6.15 -3.68 12.94
N ALA A 114 6.51 -4.84 12.40
CA ALA A 114 7.86 -5.36 12.43
C ALA A 114 8.83 -4.44 11.68
N SER A 115 8.43 -3.93 10.52
CA SER A 115 9.22 -2.97 9.73
C SER A 115 9.51 -1.71 10.54
N PHE A 116 8.50 -1.13 11.20
CA PHE A 116 8.70 0.00 12.10
C PHE A 116 9.64 -0.31 13.26
N TRP A 117 9.51 -1.47 13.91
CA TRP A 117 10.40 -1.85 15.01
C TRP A 117 11.85 -2.00 14.56
N ILE A 118 12.08 -2.58 13.37
CA ILE A 118 13.42 -2.70 12.78
C ILE A 118 13.99 -1.31 12.52
N LEU A 119 13.23 -0.42 11.87
CA LEU A 119 13.69 0.95 11.58
C LEU A 119 14.00 1.72 12.86
N ASN A 120 13.12 1.70 13.87
CA ASN A 120 13.34 2.39 15.13
C ASN A 120 14.50 1.79 15.95
N ALA A 121 14.82 0.51 15.76
CA ALA A 121 15.99 -0.12 16.38
C ALA A 121 17.31 0.30 15.70
N LEU A 122 17.28 0.49 14.37
CA LEU A 122 18.42 0.97 13.59
C LEU A 122 18.65 2.47 13.72
N HIS A 123 17.60 3.24 14.04
CA HIS A 123 17.68 4.68 14.25
C HIS A 123 18.58 5.01 15.46
N ALA A 124 19.44 6.03 15.33
CA ALA A 124 20.41 6.42 16.35
C ALA A 124 19.75 7.08 17.56
#